data_AF-A0ABD5Q416-F1
#
_entry.id   AF-A0ABD5Q416-F1
#
_cell.length_a   1.000
_cell.length_b   1.000
_cell.length_c   1.000
_cell.angle_alpha   90.00
_cell.angle_beta   90.00
_cell.angle_gamma   90.00
#
_symmetry.space_group_name_H-M   'P 1'
#
loop_
_entity.id
_entity.type
_entity.pdbx_description
1 polymer ?
#
loop_
_entity_poly.entity_id
_entity_poly.type
_entity_poly.pdbx_seq_one_letter_code
_entity_poly.pdbx_strand_id
1 'polypeptide(L)'
;MREKENKKSSRRGFLKGFSGSLGVATGMSGLSSGKKDSVGPVHARGQRIYTYRPTSGENFVCNERFVSSGLKKYGTNVVHFDQVEIPREMVPKRHKNPDKSFTKKRKEMAIIGTPKEHVEEENQIRKRSSTESVTTQVTYNGPLYTYRSAEGASNGDVQERESPINTGWSNDLNYNTASEIRDVFQATMDWNQPIPTDIQNSTRYVNISDSDGTFKQRSSSAEAMDEIDTTKQWHVRLYNIGDYKYSNHSVVGQAHVDPYDHGLRKYLHLLPYVNDLSVNWYFDKARERVLDDWGYNGFSYTRNNVGNDNFDSDDSHNGEIGLISN
;
A
#
# COMPACT_ATOMS: atom_id res chain seq x y z
N MET A 1 -1.17 10.37 -74.04
CA MET A 1 -2.43 11.03 -74.45
C MET A 1 -3.39 10.91 -73.27
N ARG A 2 -3.72 12.05 -72.64
CA ARG A 2 -4.90 12.38 -71.80
C ARG A 2 -5.22 11.47 -70.60
N GLU A 3 -4.98 11.92 -69.37
CA GLU A 3 -5.69 12.95 -68.54
C GLU A 3 -6.69 12.29 -67.57
N LYS A 4 -6.44 12.46 -66.25
CA LYS A 4 -7.28 13.13 -65.23
C LYS A 4 -8.51 12.29 -64.78
N GLU A 5 -8.99 12.32 -63.53
CA GLU A 5 -9.01 13.38 -62.54
C GLU A 5 -9.45 12.83 -61.15
N ASN A 6 -9.09 13.60 -60.12
CA ASN A 6 -9.53 13.50 -58.73
C ASN A 6 -11.06 13.52 -58.54
N LYS A 7 -11.55 12.94 -57.44
CA LYS A 7 -12.55 13.62 -56.59
C LYS A 7 -12.58 13.14 -55.13
N LYS A 8 -12.29 14.11 -54.25
CA LYS A 8 -12.63 14.13 -52.81
C LYS A 8 -14.15 14.22 -52.62
N SER A 9 -14.67 13.61 -51.55
CA SER A 9 -15.83 14.05 -50.76
C SER A 9 -16.11 13.02 -49.65
N SER A 10 -15.80 13.25 -48.38
CA SER A 10 -16.54 14.07 -47.41
C SER A 10 -17.83 13.43 -46.83
N ARG A 11 -17.71 13.06 -45.54
CA ARG A 11 -18.67 13.24 -44.41
C ARG A 11 -19.70 12.15 -44.04
N ARG A 12 -19.84 12.06 -42.70
CA ARG A 12 -20.88 11.49 -41.82
C ARG A 12 -20.69 10.00 -41.50
N GLY A 13 -20.51 9.57 -40.26
CA GLY A 13 -20.51 10.26 -38.97
C GLY A 13 -20.76 9.21 -37.88
N PHE A 14 -20.10 9.31 -36.73
CA PHE A 14 -20.65 8.93 -35.43
C PHE A 14 -19.74 9.49 -34.34
N LEU A 15 -20.14 10.64 -33.80
CA LEU A 15 -19.57 11.26 -32.60
C LEU A 15 -20.72 11.30 -31.59
N LYS A 16 -20.64 10.44 -30.58
CA LYS A 16 -21.27 10.53 -29.27
C LYS A 16 -20.14 10.14 -28.32
N GLY A 17 -19.65 10.93 -27.38
CA GLY A 17 -20.29 11.96 -26.59
C GLY A 17 -19.98 11.60 -25.14
N PHE A 18 -18.79 11.99 -24.65
CA PHE A 18 -18.49 12.02 -23.22
C PHE A 18 -18.05 13.45 -22.88
N SER A 19 -19.00 14.13 -22.25
CA SER A 19 -18.87 15.43 -21.59
C SER A 19 -18.38 15.22 -20.15
N GLY A 20 -17.46 16.07 -19.70
CA GLY A 20 -16.99 16.19 -18.31
C GLY A 20 -15.47 16.26 -18.25
N SER A 21 -14.80 17.38 -18.53
CA SER A 21 -14.44 18.48 -17.60
C SER A 21 -13.98 17.93 -16.23
N LEU A 22 -12.74 18.13 -15.76
CA LEU A 22 -11.99 19.38 -15.65
C LEU A 22 -10.48 19.13 -15.90
N GLY A 23 -9.86 20.05 -16.63
CA GLY A 23 -8.40 20.19 -16.67
C GLY A 23 -7.90 20.93 -15.43
N VAL A 24 -6.86 20.40 -14.80
CA VAL A 24 -6.09 21.13 -13.79
C VAL A 24 -4.98 21.88 -14.53
N ALA A 25 -5.23 23.16 -14.80
CA ALA A 25 -4.23 24.09 -15.27
C ALA A 25 -3.51 24.74 -14.08
N THR A 26 -2.18 24.77 -14.17
CA THR A 26 -1.22 25.44 -13.30
C THR A 26 -1.43 26.95 -13.19
N GLY A 27 -1.38 27.48 -11.96
CA GLY A 27 -0.82 28.79 -11.64
C GLY A 27 -1.77 29.83 -11.03
N MET A 28 -1.47 30.30 -9.81
CA MET A 28 -1.24 31.73 -9.51
C MET A 28 -0.78 31.96 -8.05
N SER A 29 0.36 32.65 -7.95
CA SER A 29 0.76 33.69 -7.00
C SER A 29 -0.11 34.02 -5.76
N GLY A 30 0.52 33.90 -4.58
CA GLY A 30 0.70 35.02 -3.64
C GLY A 30 -0.50 35.53 -2.84
N LEU A 31 -0.75 34.92 -1.68
CA LEU A 31 -1.30 35.59 -0.49
C LEU A 31 -0.47 35.18 0.74
N SER A 32 0.28 36.13 1.29
CA SER A 32 0.96 35.98 2.56
C SER A 32 -0.06 36.05 3.71
N SER A 33 -0.34 34.91 4.32
CA SER A 33 -0.76 34.85 5.72
C SER A 33 0.01 33.72 6.39
N GLY A 34 0.66 34.03 7.50
CA GLY A 34 1.65 33.17 8.14
C GLY A 34 1.06 31.86 8.69
N LYS A 35 1.13 30.80 7.89
CA LYS A 35 1.39 29.44 8.32
C LYS A 35 2.45 28.90 7.36
N LYS A 36 3.55 28.36 7.88
CA LYS A 36 4.43 27.55 7.03
C LYS A 36 3.58 26.39 6.57
N ASP A 37 3.18 26.37 5.29
CA ASP A 37 2.60 25.19 4.69
C ASP A 37 3.59 24.05 4.93
N SER A 38 3.19 23.06 5.73
CA SER A 38 3.97 21.85 5.92
C SER A 38 4.09 21.21 4.53
N VAL A 39 5.30 21.20 3.98
CA VAL A 39 5.53 20.60 2.67
C VAL A 39 5.34 19.09 2.83
N GLY A 40 4.20 18.55 2.40
CA GLY A 40 3.85 17.13 2.49
C GLY A 40 4.82 16.21 1.72
N PRO A 41 4.56 14.89 1.73
CA PRO A 41 5.40 13.93 1.00
C PRO A 41 5.43 14.25 -0.50
N VAL A 42 6.49 13.81 -1.18
CA VAL A 42 6.63 14.01 -2.62
C VAL A 42 6.04 12.84 -3.39
N HIS A 43 5.19 13.15 -4.37
CA HIS A 43 4.77 12.21 -5.40
C HIS A 43 5.83 12.22 -6.50
N ALA A 44 6.80 11.32 -6.40
CA ALA A 44 7.99 11.31 -7.24
C ALA A 44 7.85 10.27 -8.36
N ARG A 45 7.95 10.73 -9.62
CA ARG A 45 8.20 9.83 -10.76
C ARG A 45 9.66 9.41 -10.74
N GLY A 46 9.94 8.12 -10.84
CA GLY A 46 11.31 7.62 -10.76
C GLY A 46 11.51 6.25 -11.37
N GLN A 47 12.63 5.64 -10.98
CA GLN A 47 13.02 4.30 -11.37
C GLN A 47 13.35 3.47 -10.14
N ARG A 48 12.57 2.41 -9.92
CA ARG A 48 12.87 1.32 -9.00
C ARG A 48 13.94 0.43 -9.58
N ILE A 49 14.93 0.06 -8.78
CA ILE A 49 16.06 -0.77 -9.18
C ILE A 49 16.22 -1.88 -8.15
N TYR A 50 16.08 -3.13 -8.60
CA TYR A 50 16.31 -4.33 -7.81
C TYR A 50 17.63 -4.95 -8.24
N THR A 51 18.58 -5.11 -7.31
CA THR A 51 19.87 -5.74 -7.57
C THR A 51 19.95 -7.04 -6.78
N TYR A 52 20.00 -8.15 -7.51
CA TYR A 52 20.07 -9.49 -6.96
C TYR A 52 21.51 -9.96 -6.99
N ARG A 53 22.03 -10.37 -5.84
CA ARG A 53 23.39 -10.91 -5.68
C ARG A 53 23.29 -12.32 -5.11
N PRO A 54 23.91 -13.33 -5.72
CA PRO A 54 23.97 -14.64 -5.11
C PRO A 54 24.74 -14.58 -3.79
N THR A 55 24.31 -15.35 -2.79
CA THR A 55 25.09 -15.60 -1.57
C THR A 55 25.86 -16.92 -1.73
N SER A 56 26.75 -17.24 -0.78
CA SER A 56 27.47 -18.52 -0.75
C SER A 56 26.55 -19.74 -0.52
N GLY A 57 25.27 -19.52 -0.18
CA GLY A 57 24.27 -20.56 0.03
C GLY A 57 23.24 -20.66 -1.10
N GLU A 58 22.07 -21.22 -0.76
CA GLU A 58 20.94 -21.38 -1.68
C GLU A 58 20.09 -20.10 -1.81
N ASN A 59 20.62 -18.92 -1.46
CA ASN A 59 19.87 -17.67 -1.46
C ASN A 59 20.48 -16.62 -2.42
N PHE A 60 19.64 -15.66 -2.78
CA PHE A 60 20.03 -14.38 -3.34
C PHE A 60 19.67 -13.29 -2.34
N VAL A 61 20.51 -12.28 -2.29
CA VAL A 61 20.22 -11.03 -1.62
C VAL A 61 19.68 -10.03 -2.65
N CYS A 62 18.47 -9.53 -2.42
CA CYS A 62 17.86 -8.46 -3.19
C CYS A 62 18.04 -7.13 -2.48
N ASN A 63 18.75 -6.20 -3.13
CA ASN A 63 18.85 -4.81 -2.72
C ASN A 63 17.91 -3.97 -3.58
N GLU A 64 16.95 -3.31 -2.95
CA GLU A 64 16.00 -2.44 -3.62
C GLU A 64 16.36 -0.96 -3.38
N ARG A 65 16.22 -0.15 -4.42
CA ARG A 65 16.33 1.30 -4.32
C ARG A 65 15.41 2.01 -5.29
N PHE A 66 14.97 3.20 -4.91
CA PHE A 66 14.23 4.12 -5.76
C PHE A 66 15.10 5.30 -6.15
N VAL A 67 15.16 5.63 -7.44
CA VAL A 67 15.92 6.78 -7.94
C VAL A 67 14.96 7.80 -8.56
N SER A 68 14.96 9.02 -8.05
CA SER A 68 14.18 10.13 -8.61
C SER A 68 14.82 11.48 -8.27
N SER A 69 14.77 12.41 -9.22
CA SER A 69 15.16 13.80 -8.99
C SER A 69 14.19 14.55 -8.06
N GLY A 70 12.97 14.04 -7.86
CA GLY A 70 12.01 14.59 -6.91
C GLY A 70 12.45 14.45 -5.45
N LEU A 71 13.39 13.54 -5.17
CA LEU A 71 13.92 13.30 -3.83
C LEU A 71 14.93 14.35 -3.36
N LYS A 72 15.35 15.29 -4.23
CA LYS A 72 16.30 16.35 -3.87
C LYS A 72 15.85 17.19 -2.68
N LYS A 73 14.53 17.25 -2.44
CA LYS A 73 13.94 17.84 -1.23
C LYS A 73 14.53 17.25 0.07
N TYR A 74 14.86 15.96 0.05
CA TYR A 74 15.47 15.21 1.16
C TYR A 74 17.00 15.13 1.06
N GLY A 75 17.64 15.94 0.21
CA GLY A 75 19.10 15.95 0.07
C GLY A 75 19.69 14.75 -0.67
N THR A 76 18.85 13.87 -1.24
CA THR A 76 19.28 12.68 -1.99
C THR A 76 18.54 12.57 -3.33
N ASN A 77 19.00 11.71 -4.23
CA ASN A 77 18.21 11.27 -5.39
C ASN A 77 17.85 9.78 -5.29
N VAL A 78 18.23 9.13 -4.19
CA VAL A 78 18.14 7.68 -4.01
C VAL A 78 17.61 7.38 -2.61
N VAL A 79 16.59 6.52 -2.56
CA VAL A 79 16.11 5.89 -1.33
C VAL A 79 16.48 4.41 -1.40
N HIS A 80 17.10 3.88 -0.35
CA HIS A 80 17.46 2.47 -0.20
C HIS A 80 16.48 1.79 0.74
N PHE A 81 16.03 0.58 0.41
CA PHE A 81 15.08 -0.17 1.22
C PHE A 81 15.75 -1.39 1.83
N ASP A 82 15.12 -1.91 2.87
CA ASP A 82 15.56 -3.12 3.59
C ASP A 82 15.89 -4.25 2.61
N GLN A 83 17.03 -4.90 2.89
CA GLN A 83 17.50 -6.03 2.11
C GLN A 83 16.59 -7.25 2.32
N VAL A 84 16.30 -7.97 1.24
CA VAL A 84 15.48 -9.19 1.31
C VAL A 84 16.28 -10.40 0.80
N GLU A 85 16.27 -11.49 1.56
CA GLU A 85 16.77 -12.78 1.09
C GLU A 85 15.70 -13.52 0.27
N ILE A 86 16.13 -14.12 -0.83
CA ILE A 86 15.26 -14.80 -1.79
C ILE A 86 15.87 -16.17 -2.08
N PRO A 87 15.15 -17.26 -1.82
CA PRO A 87 15.60 -18.60 -2.17
C PRO A 87 15.91 -18.73 -3.67
N ARG A 88 17.03 -19.37 -4.03
CA ARG A 88 17.55 -19.53 -5.40
C ARG A 88 16.53 -20.15 -6.34
N GLU A 89 15.74 -21.08 -5.84
CA GLU A 89 14.69 -21.73 -6.58
C GLU A 89 13.54 -20.79 -7.01
N MET A 90 13.42 -19.60 -6.40
CA MET A 90 12.54 -18.50 -6.84
C MET A 90 13.09 -17.69 -8.01
N VAL A 91 14.41 -17.61 -8.16
CA VAL A 91 15.02 -16.76 -9.19
C VAL A 91 14.70 -17.32 -10.57
N PRO A 92 14.31 -16.50 -11.58
CA PRO A 92 13.98 -17.01 -12.91
C PRO A 92 15.12 -17.84 -13.50
N LYS A 93 14.82 -18.97 -14.17
CA LYS A 93 15.84 -19.91 -14.71
C LYS A 93 16.97 -19.21 -15.49
N ARG A 94 16.63 -18.19 -16.29
CA ARG A 94 17.59 -17.37 -17.06
C ARG A 94 18.58 -16.55 -16.20
N HIS A 95 18.27 -16.35 -14.93
CA HIS A 95 19.06 -15.63 -13.93
C HIS A 95 19.52 -16.55 -12.78
N LYS A 96 19.27 -17.87 -12.86
CA LYS A 96 19.71 -18.86 -11.85
C LYS A 96 21.21 -19.17 -11.91
N ASN A 97 21.99 -18.49 -12.77
CA ASN A 97 23.44 -18.66 -12.73
C ASN A 97 23.93 -18.25 -11.33
N PRO A 98 24.46 -19.21 -10.55
CA PRO A 98 24.73 -19.01 -9.13
C PRO A 98 25.87 -18.01 -8.88
N ASP A 99 26.61 -17.63 -9.92
CA ASP A 99 27.81 -16.79 -9.77
C ASP A 99 27.60 -15.37 -10.34
N LYS A 100 26.40 -15.05 -10.84
CA LYS A 100 26.16 -13.78 -11.54
C LYS A 100 25.04 -12.97 -10.91
N SER A 101 25.40 -11.79 -10.41
CA SER A 101 24.43 -10.76 -10.04
C SER A 101 23.63 -10.30 -11.26
N PHE A 102 22.37 -9.91 -11.05
CA PHE A 102 21.55 -9.28 -12.09
C PHE A 102 20.73 -8.13 -11.53
N THR A 103 20.28 -7.25 -12.42
CA THR A 103 19.49 -6.07 -12.05
C THR A 103 18.19 -6.02 -12.84
N LYS A 104 17.09 -5.72 -12.16
CA LYS A 104 15.81 -5.37 -12.79
C LYS A 104 15.49 -3.91 -12.50
N LYS A 105 14.86 -3.22 -13.46
CA LYS A 105 14.47 -1.82 -13.31
C LYS A 105 13.03 -1.61 -13.76
N ARG A 106 12.28 -0.79 -13.04
CA ARG A 106 10.90 -0.41 -13.38
C ARG A 106 10.73 1.09 -13.21
N LYS A 107 10.01 1.74 -14.13
CA LYS A 107 9.58 3.14 -13.94
C LYS A 107 8.26 3.14 -13.20
N GLU A 108 8.12 3.99 -12.20
CA GLU A 108 6.91 4.07 -11.36
C GLU A 108 6.76 5.45 -10.73
N MET A 109 5.62 5.67 -10.09
CA MET A 109 5.38 6.75 -9.14
C MET A 109 5.54 6.18 -7.73
N ALA A 110 6.22 6.91 -6.85
CA ALA A 110 6.31 6.59 -5.43
C ALA A 110 5.92 7.81 -4.60
N ILE A 111 5.28 7.60 -3.46
CA ILE A 111 4.96 8.66 -2.50
C ILE A 111 5.96 8.55 -1.35
N ILE A 112 6.95 9.44 -1.35
CA ILE A 112 8.09 9.41 -0.42
C ILE A 112 8.03 10.61 0.51
N GLY A 113 8.21 10.40 1.81
CA GLY A 113 8.33 11.51 2.75
C GLY A 113 8.73 11.07 4.14
N THR A 114 9.01 12.03 5.01
CA THR A 114 9.31 11.73 6.42
C THR A 114 8.05 11.23 7.13
N PRO A 115 8.16 10.49 8.25
CA PRO A 115 6.99 10.04 9.02
C PRO A 115 6.06 11.19 9.41
N LYS A 116 6.63 12.36 9.73
CA LYS A 116 5.88 13.56 10.06
C LYS A 116 5.07 14.08 8.86
N GLU A 117 5.69 14.19 7.69
CA GLU A 117 5.00 14.65 6.47
C GLU A 117 3.83 13.73 6.11
N HIS A 118 4.04 12.42 6.25
CA HIS A 118 3.01 11.41 6.01
C HIS A 118 1.84 11.54 6.99
N VAL A 119 2.09 11.66 8.29
CA VAL A 119 1.00 11.84 9.28
C VAL A 119 0.28 13.17 9.11
N GLU A 120 1.01 14.25 8.77
CA GLU A 120 0.40 15.54 8.44
C GLU A 120 -0.51 15.44 7.21
N GLU A 121 -0.10 14.72 6.17
CA GLU A 121 -0.94 14.48 4.99
C GLU A 121 -2.16 13.60 5.31
N GLU A 122 -2.00 12.51 6.08
CA GLU A 122 -3.14 11.69 6.52
C GLU A 122 -4.16 12.51 7.32
N ASN A 123 -3.70 13.42 8.19
CA ASN A 123 -4.57 14.35 8.90
C ASN A 123 -5.34 15.28 7.95
N GLN A 124 -4.71 15.73 6.85
CA GLN A 124 -5.38 16.55 5.84
C GLN A 124 -6.38 15.74 5.01
N ILE A 125 -6.09 14.47 4.73
CA ILE A 125 -7.01 13.53 4.08
C ILE A 125 -8.26 13.38 4.94
N ARG A 126 -8.10 13.03 6.24
CA ARG A 126 -9.22 12.91 7.18
C ARG A 126 -10.11 14.15 7.22
N LYS A 127 -9.51 15.35 7.28
CA LYS A 127 -10.26 16.62 7.30
C LYS A 127 -11.09 16.81 6.04
N ARG A 128 -10.55 16.49 4.86
CA ARG A 128 -11.26 16.59 3.58
C ARG A 128 -12.45 15.62 3.54
N SER A 129 -12.24 14.35 3.88
CA SER A 129 -13.31 13.34 3.93
C SER A 129 -14.42 13.68 4.93
N SER A 130 -14.07 14.27 6.08
CA SER A 130 -15.06 14.69 7.08
C SER A 130 -15.90 15.92 6.65
N THR A 131 -15.40 16.73 5.72
CA THR A 131 -16.12 17.92 5.23
C THR A 131 -17.16 17.55 4.17
N GLU A 132 -16.98 16.40 3.50
CA GLU A 132 -17.87 15.90 2.45
C GLU A 132 -18.98 14.99 3.00
N SER A 133 -18.87 14.50 4.24
CA SER A 133 -19.85 13.60 4.87
C SER A 133 -20.68 14.31 5.95
N VAL A 134 -21.96 14.58 5.67
CA VAL A 134 -22.91 15.31 6.55
C VAL A 134 -23.53 14.43 7.65
N THR A 135 -23.04 13.19 7.86
CA THR A 135 -23.62 12.28 8.86
C THR A 135 -22.60 11.87 9.92
N THR A 136 -23.04 11.94 11.17
CA THR A 136 -22.35 11.53 12.40
C THR A 136 -21.95 10.06 12.34
N GLN A 137 -20.79 9.74 11.76
CA GLN A 137 -20.17 8.42 11.83
C GLN A 137 -19.06 8.40 12.90
N VAL A 138 -18.91 7.23 13.55
CA VAL A 138 -17.79 6.89 14.43
C VAL A 138 -16.48 7.32 13.74
N THR A 139 -15.78 8.30 14.28
CA THR A 139 -14.66 8.90 13.55
C THR A 139 -13.43 8.01 13.69
N TYR A 140 -13.09 7.27 12.64
CA TYR A 140 -11.78 6.61 12.57
C TYR A 140 -10.69 7.67 12.49
N ASN A 141 -9.80 7.67 13.47
CA ASN A 141 -8.69 8.61 13.60
C ASN A 141 -7.32 7.91 13.53
N GLY A 142 -7.28 6.58 13.38
CA GLY A 142 -6.07 5.75 13.25
C GLY A 142 -5.28 5.97 11.96
N PRO A 143 -4.12 5.31 11.79
CA PRO A 143 -3.29 5.44 10.58
C PRO A 143 -4.06 5.04 9.31
N LEU A 144 -3.82 5.72 8.19
CA LEU A 144 -4.50 5.45 6.91
C LEU A 144 -3.73 4.52 5.99
N TYR A 145 -2.40 4.49 6.10
CA TYR A 145 -1.54 3.70 5.22
C TYR A 145 -0.46 2.94 5.97
N THR A 146 0.13 1.98 5.27
CA THR A 146 1.37 1.32 5.66
C THR A 146 2.56 1.91 4.92
N TYR A 147 3.74 1.69 5.49
CA TYR A 147 4.97 2.31 5.06
C TYR A 147 6.13 1.31 5.04
N ARG A 148 7.11 1.57 4.17
CA ARG A 148 8.42 0.93 4.21
C ARG A 148 9.46 1.94 4.66
N SER A 149 10.32 1.53 5.59
CA SER A 149 11.47 2.34 6.01
C SER A 149 12.61 2.27 4.99
N ALA A 150 13.37 3.36 4.91
CA ALA A 150 14.62 3.41 4.18
C ALA A 150 15.83 3.32 5.14
N GLU A 151 16.89 2.63 4.73
CA GLU A 151 18.16 2.65 5.47
C GLU A 151 18.98 3.92 5.12
N GLY A 152 19.40 4.68 6.14
CA GLY A 152 20.60 5.53 6.06
C GLY A 152 20.45 7.03 5.77
N ALA A 153 19.28 7.64 5.87
CA ALA A 153 19.10 9.09 5.90
C ALA A 153 19.18 9.62 7.35
N SER A 154 20.41 9.91 7.76
CA SER A 154 20.76 10.55 9.04
C SER A 154 19.81 11.70 9.42
N ASN A 155 18.99 11.48 10.47
CA ASN A 155 18.02 12.38 11.11
C ASN A 155 16.59 12.44 10.54
N GLY A 156 15.85 11.33 10.57
CA GLY A 156 14.40 11.32 10.29
C GLY A 156 14.06 10.71 8.94
N ASP A 157 14.59 9.50 8.71
CA ASP A 157 14.48 8.68 7.51
C ASP A 157 13.15 8.77 6.77
N VAL A 158 13.23 8.98 5.46
CA VAL A 158 12.07 8.95 4.58
C VAL A 158 11.48 7.55 4.49
N GLN A 159 10.19 7.50 4.24
CA GLN A 159 9.43 6.28 4.01
C GLN A 159 8.69 6.36 2.70
N GLU A 160 8.49 5.21 2.08
CA GLU A 160 7.55 5.02 0.99
C GLU A 160 6.18 4.64 1.55
N ARG A 161 5.14 5.38 1.16
CA ARG A 161 3.74 4.97 1.37
C ARG A 161 3.46 3.79 0.46
N GLU A 162 2.95 2.73 1.07
CA GLU A 162 2.47 1.52 0.42
C GLU A 162 0.95 1.44 0.69
N SER A 163 0.44 0.24 0.90
CA SER A 163 -0.97 -0.09 0.92
C SER A 163 -1.81 0.53 2.03
N PRO A 164 -3.14 0.68 1.81
CA PRO A 164 -4.05 1.25 2.77
C PRO A 164 -4.23 0.35 4.00
N ILE A 165 -4.62 0.97 5.11
CA ILE A 165 -5.28 0.33 6.24
C ILE A 165 -6.78 0.29 5.95
N ASN A 166 -7.40 -0.87 6.05
CA ASN A 166 -8.79 -1.08 5.63
C ASN A 166 -9.64 -1.86 6.65
N THR A 167 -9.07 -2.25 7.79
CA THR A 167 -9.80 -2.86 8.91
C THR A 167 -9.34 -2.28 10.26
N GLY A 168 -10.25 -2.23 11.23
CA GLY A 168 -9.96 -1.79 12.60
C GLY A 168 -10.84 -2.52 13.62
N TRP A 169 -10.28 -2.79 14.79
CA TRP A 169 -10.97 -3.48 15.89
C TRP A 169 -11.13 -2.55 17.08
N SER A 170 -12.38 -2.43 17.52
CA SER A 170 -12.76 -1.52 18.59
C SER A 170 -12.35 -2.06 19.96
N ASN A 171 -12.03 -1.16 20.88
CA ASN A 171 -11.62 -1.49 22.25
C ASN A 171 -12.74 -2.20 23.05
N ASP A 172 -14.00 -2.06 22.65
CA ASP A 172 -15.15 -2.71 23.29
C ASP A 172 -15.25 -4.22 23.05
N LEU A 173 -14.46 -4.75 22.10
CA LEU A 173 -14.32 -6.19 21.85
C LEU A 173 -13.59 -6.93 22.98
N ASN A 174 -12.88 -6.23 23.86
CA ASN A 174 -11.93 -6.80 24.84
C ASN A 174 -10.76 -7.58 24.23
N TYR A 175 -10.44 -7.34 22.95
CA TYR A 175 -9.23 -7.82 22.27
C TYR A 175 -8.37 -6.61 21.90
N ASN A 176 -7.33 -6.34 22.67
CA ASN A 176 -6.60 -5.06 22.61
C ASN A 176 -5.23 -5.18 21.94
N THR A 177 -4.88 -6.37 21.48
CA THR A 177 -3.60 -6.65 20.82
C THR A 177 -3.80 -7.38 19.50
N ALA A 178 -2.90 -7.13 18.56
CA ALA A 178 -2.83 -7.82 17.27
C ALA A 178 -2.74 -9.34 17.43
N SER A 179 -2.10 -9.84 18.50
CA SER A 179 -2.05 -11.27 18.79
C SER A 179 -3.41 -11.83 19.21
N GLU A 180 -4.15 -11.14 20.09
CA GLU A 180 -5.51 -11.57 20.47
C GLU A 180 -6.45 -11.58 19.26
N ILE A 181 -6.39 -10.56 18.40
CA ILE A 181 -7.17 -10.53 17.15
C ILE A 181 -6.82 -11.71 16.24
N ARG A 182 -5.52 -12.00 16.06
CA ARG A 182 -5.09 -13.19 15.31
C ARG A 182 -5.60 -14.48 15.96
N ASP A 183 -5.55 -14.58 17.28
CA ASP A 183 -5.98 -15.78 17.99
C ASP A 183 -7.48 -16.02 17.82
N VAL A 184 -8.30 -14.95 17.74
CA VAL A 184 -9.73 -15.05 17.38
C VAL A 184 -9.91 -15.54 15.94
N PHE A 185 -9.18 -14.97 14.98
CA PHE A 185 -9.18 -15.45 13.60
C PHE A 185 -8.88 -16.97 13.52
N GLN A 186 -7.88 -17.44 14.27
CA GLN A 186 -7.47 -18.84 14.27
C GLN A 186 -8.45 -19.76 15.00
N ALA A 187 -8.95 -19.34 16.17
CA ALA A 187 -9.79 -20.19 17.01
C ALA A 187 -11.24 -20.27 16.52
N THR A 188 -11.73 -19.21 15.88
CA THR A 188 -13.16 -19.05 15.58
C THR A 188 -13.46 -19.03 14.08
N MET A 189 -12.52 -18.55 13.25
CA MET A 189 -12.74 -18.35 11.80
C MET A 189 -11.94 -19.32 10.94
N ASP A 190 -11.12 -20.19 11.55
CA ASP A 190 -10.26 -21.16 10.87
C ASP A 190 -9.20 -20.53 9.95
N TRP A 191 -8.80 -19.28 10.22
CA TRP A 191 -7.66 -18.62 9.55
C TRP A 191 -6.33 -19.15 10.10
N ASN A 192 -6.12 -20.46 9.96
CA ASN A 192 -4.98 -21.21 10.47
C ASN A 192 -4.18 -21.90 9.35
N GLN A 193 -4.51 -21.63 8.09
CA GLN A 193 -3.89 -22.25 6.92
C GLN A 193 -2.95 -21.25 6.24
N PRO A 194 -1.76 -20.99 6.82
CA PRO A 194 -0.77 -20.22 6.10
C PRO A 194 -0.28 -21.07 4.94
N ILE A 195 -0.40 -20.56 3.72
CA ILE A 195 0.45 -21.08 2.65
C ILE A 195 1.87 -20.57 2.97
N PRO A 196 2.89 -21.43 3.14
CA PRO A 196 4.20 -21.01 3.67
C PRO A 196 4.77 -19.76 2.98
N THR A 197 4.75 -18.62 3.67
CA THR A 197 5.24 -17.33 3.18
C THR A 197 6.70 -17.13 3.52
N ASP A 198 7.56 -18.13 3.28
CA ASP A 198 8.99 -18.05 3.63
C ASP A 198 9.74 -16.97 2.84
N ILE A 199 9.05 -16.25 1.95
CA ILE A 199 9.64 -15.34 0.99
C ILE A 199 8.94 -13.99 1.08
N GLN A 200 9.67 -13.07 1.71
CA GLN A 200 9.38 -11.64 1.83
C GLN A 200 8.36 -11.25 2.91
N ASN A 201 8.58 -11.70 4.15
CA ASN A 201 8.06 -10.97 5.31
C ASN A 201 8.88 -9.67 5.49
N SER A 202 8.70 -8.74 4.56
CA SER A 202 9.34 -7.43 4.63
C SER A 202 8.53 -6.59 5.60
N THR A 203 9.17 -6.18 6.70
CA THR A 203 8.51 -5.39 7.74
C THR A 203 7.81 -4.19 7.13
N ARG A 204 6.53 -4.05 7.45
CA ARG A 204 5.74 -2.86 7.13
C ARG A 204 5.47 -2.12 8.42
N TYR A 205 5.36 -0.81 8.30
CA TYR A 205 5.18 0.08 9.43
C TYR A 205 3.89 0.88 9.29
N VAL A 206 3.29 1.24 10.42
CA VAL A 206 2.33 2.35 10.50
C VAL A 206 2.97 3.49 11.28
N ASN A 207 2.62 4.72 10.92
CA ASN A 207 3.05 5.91 11.65
C ASN A 207 1.94 6.33 12.61
N ILE A 208 2.25 6.38 13.91
CA ILE A 208 1.32 6.82 14.95
C ILE A 208 1.81 8.09 15.64
N SER A 209 0.88 8.93 16.09
CA SER A 209 1.19 10.04 16.99
C SER A 209 1.04 9.59 18.43
N ASP A 210 2.07 9.78 19.24
CA ASP A 210 2.01 9.54 20.68
C ASP A 210 1.31 10.70 21.41
N SER A 211 0.94 10.45 22.66
CA SER A 211 0.37 11.37 23.65
C SER A 211 1.06 12.74 23.71
N ASP A 212 2.39 12.76 23.67
CA ASP A 212 3.23 13.96 23.71
C ASP A 212 3.36 14.68 22.35
N GLY A 213 2.70 14.17 21.30
CA GLY A 213 2.76 14.71 19.94
C GLY A 213 3.99 14.24 19.14
N THR A 214 4.83 13.37 19.70
CA THR A 214 5.90 12.71 18.95
C THR A 214 5.33 11.67 17.98
N PHE A 215 6.10 11.32 16.96
CA PHE A 215 5.72 10.28 15.99
C PHE A 215 6.50 9.00 16.28
N LYS A 216 5.79 7.87 16.28
CA LYS A 216 6.38 6.54 16.42
C LYS A 216 6.01 5.69 15.22
N GLN A 217 6.99 4.97 14.70
CA GLN A 217 6.75 3.87 13.78
C GLN A 217 6.40 2.62 14.59
N ARG A 218 5.39 1.88 14.15
CA ARG A 218 5.05 0.56 14.67
C ARG A 218 5.13 -0.45 13.54
N SER A 219 5.97 -1.46 13.70
CA SER A 219 5.98 -2.60 12.79
C SER A 219 4.71 -3.43 12.95
N SER A 220 4.41 -4.25 11.94
CA SER A 220 3.42 -5.33 12.10
C SER A 220 3.74 -6.18 13.33
N SER A 221 2.70 -6.59 14.05
CA SER A 221 2.79 -7.29 15.33
C SER A 221 2.23 -8.72 15.27
N ALA A 222 1.32 -8.98 14.33
CA ALA A 222 0.79 -10.30 14.04
C ALA A 222 0.28 -10.34 12.60
N GLU A 223 0.01 -11.55 12.11
CA GLU A 223 -0.55 -11.81 10.79
C GLU A 223 -1.60 -12.92 10.92
N ALA A 224 -2.73 -12.79 10.22
CA ALA A 224 -3.78 -13.82 10.12
C ALA A 224 -3.98 -14.19 8.64
N MET A 225 -4.06 -15.48 8.34
CA MET A 225 -4.06 -15.98 6.95
C MET A 225 -5.09 -17.10 6.76
N ASP A 226 -5.76 -17.10 5.60
CA ASP A 226 -6.70 -18.16 5.18
C ASP A 226 -6.48 -18.51 3.71
N GLU A 227 -6.36 -19.80 3.39
CA GLU A 227 -6.11 -20.28 2.04
C GLU A 227 -7.34 -20.01 1.14
N ILE A 228 -7.13 -19.35 0.00
CA ILE A 228 -8.14 -19.27 -1.07
C ILE A 228 -8.00 -20.48 -1.98
N ASP A 229 -6.76 -20.73 -2.40
CA ASP A 229 -6.33 -21.89 -3.18
C ASP A 229 -4.82 -22.05 -3.01
N THR A 230 -4.25 -23.11 -3.59
CA THR A 230 -2.80 -23.42 -3.56
C THR A 230 -1.84 -22.31 -4.08
N THR A 231 -2.36 -21.18 -4.55
CA THR A 231 -1.62 -20.05 -5.10
C THR A 231 -1.94 -18.71 -4.44
N LYS A 232 -2.98 -18.62 -3.59
CA LYS A 232 -3.45 -17.36 -3.01
C LYS A 232 -4.03 -17.54 -1.62
N GLN A 233 -3.91 -16.51 -0.79
CA GLN A 233 -4.49 -16.48 0.54
C GLN A 233 -5.10 -15.12 0.84
N TRP A 234 -6.13 -15.10 1.68
CA TRP A 234 -6.49 -13.92 2.43
C TRP A 234 -5.41 -13.67 3.46
N HIS A 235 -4.97 -12.43 3.59
CA HIS A 235 -3.97 -12.03 4.56
C HIS A 235 -4.36 -10.72 5.22
N VAL A 236 -4.35 -10.72 6.55
CA VAL A 236 -4.46 -9.51 7.35
C VAL A 236 -3.15 -9.31 8.10
N ARG A 237 -2.44 -8.25 7.76
CA ARG A 237 -1.30 -7.77 8.55
C ARG A 237 -1.80 -6.86 9.65
N LEU A 238 -1.52 -7.21 10.90
CA LEU A 238 -2.09 -6.58 12.09
C LEU A 238 -1.08 -5.70 12.81
N TYR A 239 -1.54 -4.53 13.27
CA TYR A 239 -0.74 -3.52 13.95
C TYR A 239 -1.36 -3.12 15.28
N ASN A 240 -0.55 -3.11 16.33
CA ASN A 240 -0.90 -2.46 17.59
C ASN A 240 -0.73 -0.93 17.43
N ILE A 241 -1.82 -0.18 17.55
CA ILE A 241 -1.80 1.29 17.45
C ILE A 241 -1.93 2.00 18.81
N GLY A 242 -2.34 1.27 19.84
CA GLY A 242 -2.40 1.74 21.23
C GLY A 242 -3.52 2.75 21.52
N ASP A 243 -3.67 3.10 22.80
CA ASP A 243 -4.93 3.59 23.36
C ASP A 243 -5.15 5.13 23.28
N TYR A 244 -4.09 5.93 23.17
CA TYR A 244 -4.16 7.30 23.73
C TYR A 244 -4.69 8.40 22.77
N LYS A 245 -4.68 8.21 21.45
CA LYS A 245 -5.19 9.21 20.48
C LYS A 245 -6.21 8.68 19.48
N TYR A 246 -6.36 7.36 19.39
CA TYR A 246 -7.23 6.71 18.41
C TYR A 246 -8.58 6.24 18.99
N SER A 247 -8.86 6.73 20.20
CA SER A 247 -10.02 6.72 21.11
C SER A 247 -10.93 5.49 21.17
N ASN A 248 -11.13 4.76 20.08
CA ASN A 248 -12.01 3.60 20.02
C ASN A 248 -11.32 2.36 19.44
N HIS A 249 -10.08 2.42 18.93
CA HIS A 249 -9.41 1.26 18.32
C HIS A 249 -7.98 1.08 18.83
N SER A 250 -7.62 -0.16 19.19
CA SER A 250 -6.29 -0.56 19.65
C SER A 250 -5.52 -1.34 18.59
N VAL A 251 -6.23 -1.97 17.65
CA VAL A 251 -5.67 -2.77 16.56
C VAL A 251 -6.24 -2.31 15.22
N VAL A 252 -5.37 -2.24 14.21
CA VAL A 252 -5.76 -2.02 12.81
C VAL A 252 -5.10 -3.05 11.91
N GLY A 253 -5.71 -3.23 10.74
CA GLY A 253 -5.32 -4.27 9.81
C GLY A 253 -5.25 -3.78 8.38
N GLN A 254 -4.31 -4.38 7.65
CA GLN A 254 -4.24 -4.34 6.21
C GLN A 254 -4.68 -5.71 5.69
N ALA A 255 -5.96 -5.81 5.33
CA ALA A 255 -6.54 -6.98 4.69
C ALA A 255 -6.27 -6.92 3.18
N HIS A 256 -5.71 -7.97 2.62
CA HIS A 256 -5.37 -8.09 1.21
C HIS A 256 -5.39 -9.56 0.77
N VAL A 257 -5.41 -9.79 -0.55
CA VAL A 257 -5.17 -11.09 -1.16
C VAL A 257 -3.70 -11.17 -1.52
N ASP A 258 -2.98 -12.04 -0.83
CA ASP A 258 -1.59 -12.35 -1.14
C ASP A 258 -1.51 -13.49 -2.14
N PRO A 259 -0.86 -13.30 -3.29
CA PRO A 259 -0.35 -14.45 -4.01
C PRO A 259 0.75 -15.11 -3.16
N TYR A 260 0.80 -16.44 -3.17
CA TYR A 260 1.74 -17.26 -2.41
C TYR A 260 3.19 -16.77 -2.49
N ASP A 261 3.57 -16.28 -3.67
CA ASP A 261 4.92 -15.86 -3.98
C ASP A 261 5.16 -14.35 -3.79
N HIS A 262 4.18 -13.60 -3.28
CA HIS A 262 4.20 -12.14 -3.22
C HIS A 262 4.56 -11.52 -4.60
N GLY A 263 4.16 -12.19 -5.69
CA GLY A 263 4.47 -11.84 -7.09
C GLY A 263 5.69 -12.55 -7.71
N LEU A 264 6.31 -13.56 -7.07
CA LEU A 264 7.67 -14.04 -7.43
C LEU A 264 7.86 -15.49 -7.96
N ARG A 265 6.90 -16.42 -7.92
CA ARG A 265 7.12 -17.87 -8.05
C ARG A 265 5.83 -18.68 -8.26
N LYS A 266 5.29 -18.71 -9.48
CA LYS A 266 5.38 -19.94 -10.30
C LYS A 266 5.33 -19.68 -11.82
N TYR A 267 5.11 -18.44 -12.29
CA TYR A 267 4.86 -18.17 -13.73
C TYR A 267 5.84 -17.19 -14.40
N LEU A 268 6.84 -16.69 -13.67
CA LEU A 268 7.89 -15.81 -14.23
C LEU A 268 8.75 -16.46 -15.32
N HIS A 269 8.63 -17.78 -15.53
CA HIS A 269 9.30 -18.49 -16.63
C HIS A 269 8.55 -18.44 -17.97
N LEU A 270 7.37 -17.80 -18.08
CA LEU A 270 6.61 -17.70 -19.32
C LEU A 270 6.59 -16.33 -20.01
N LEU A 271 7.09 -15.25 -19.39
CA LEU A 271 6.83 -13.93 -19.95
C LEU A 271 8.09 -13.07 -20.11
N PRO A 272 8.58 -12.89 -21.36
CA PRO A 272 9.40 -11.75 -21.75
C PRO A 272 8.61 -10.41 -21.74
N TYR A 273 7.33 -10.43 -21.31
CA TYR A 273 6.38 -9.31 -21.41
C TYR A 273 5.57 -9.00 -20.13
N VAL A 274 5.97 -9.45 -18.94
CA VAL A 274 5.33 -8.92 -17.71
C VAL A 274 5.85 -7.52 -17.44
N ASN A 275 5.22 -6.55 -18.09
CA ASN A 275 5.27 -5.14 -17.68
C ASN A 275 4.38 -4.87 -16.47
N ASP A 276 3.62 -5.87 -16.00
CA ASP A 276 2.62 -5.72 -14.96
C ASP A 276 2.94 -6.57 -13.72
N LEU A 277 3.61 -5.93 -12.77
CA LEU A 277 3.57 -6.31 -11.36
C LEU A 277 2.28 -5.80 -10.69
N SER A 278 1.23 -5.47 -11.47
CA SER A 278 -0.12 -5.17 -11.02
C SER A 278 -0.79 -6.45 -10.49
N VAL A 279 -0.23 -6.96 -9.39
CA VAL A 279 -1.02 -7.83 -8.53
C VAL A 279 -2.10 -6.92 -7.97
N ASN A 280 -3.32 -7.07 -8.45
CA ASN A 280 -4.46 -6.51 -7.76
C ASN A 280 -4.55 -7.25 -6.42
N TRP A 281 -4.23 -6.53 -5.34
CA TRP A 281 -4.24 -7.06 -3.97
C TRP A 281 -5.65 -7.20 -3.39
N TYR A 282 -6.68 -6.78 -4.13
CA TYR A 282 -8.09 -6.91 -3.77
C TYR A 282 -8.40 -6.43 -2.34
N PHE A 283 -7.90 -5.26 -1.95
CA PHE A 283 -8.06 -4.71 -0.59
C PHE A 283 -9.54 -4.63 -0.17
N ASP A 284 -10.42 -4.15 -1.04
CA ASP A 284 -11.85 -4.09 -0.75
C ASP A 284 -12.43 -5.49 -0.47
N LYS A 285 -12.12 -6.46 -1.34
CA LYS A 285 -12.65 -7.81 -1.21
C LYS A 285 -12.14 -8.51 0.05
N ALA A 286 -10.88 -8.28 0.40
CA ALA A 286 -10.28 -8.81 1.62
C ALA A 286 -10.86 -8.16 2.88
N ARG A 287 -11.12 -6.84 2.86
CA ARG A 287 -11.89 -6.17 3.91
C ARG A 287 -13.27 -6.82 4.08
N GLU A 288 -14.01 -7.01 2.99
CA GLU A 288 -15.33 -7.64 3.06
C GLU A 288 -15.28 -9.06 3.64
N ARG A 289 -14.29 -9.87 3.24
CA ARG A 289 -14.10 -11.21 3.83
C ARG A 289 -13.88 -11.15 5.35
N VAL A 290 -13.06 -10.19 5.83
CA VAL A 290 -12.86 -9.98 7.27
C VAL A 290 -14.16 -9.57 7.96
N LEU A 291 -14.91 -8.61 7.38
CA LEU A 291 -16.16 -8.14 7.95
C LEU A 291 -17.23 -9.25 8.01
N ASP A 292 -17.33 -10.05 6.96
CA ASP A 292 -18.27 -11.18 6.89
C ASP A 292 -17.94 -12.25 7.94
N ASP A 293 -16.67 -12.62 8.10
CA ASP A 293 -16.26 -13.62 9.10
C ASP A 293 -16.50 -13.13 10.53
N TRP A 294 -16.20 -11.87 10.84
CA TRP A 294 -16.52 -11.29 12.15
C TRP A 294 -18.04 -11.16 12.37
N GLY A 295 -18.78 -10.71 11.35
CA GLY A 295 -20.24 -10.60 11.39
C GLY A 295 -20.94 -11.95 11.60
N TYR A 296 -20.48 -13.00 10.92
CA TYR A 296 -20.98 -14.36 11.10
C TYR A 296 -20.78 -14.88 12.53
N ASN A 297 -19.73 -14.42 13.20
CA ASN A 297 -19.40 -14.77 14.58
C ASN A 297 -20.04 -13.84 15.62
N GLY A 298 -21.04 -13.05 15.21
CA GLY A 298 -21.89 -12.27 16.12
C GLY A 298 -21.38 -10.88 16.47
N PHE A 299 -20.29 -10.42 15.83
CA PHE A 299 -19.78 -9.06 16.02
C PHE A 299 -20.48 -8.07 15.11
N SER A 300 -20.59 -6.83 15.57
CA SER A 300 -21.08 -5.72 14.75
C SER A 300 -19.96 -5.13 13.92
N TYR A 301 -20.29 -4.50 12.78
CA TYR A 301 -19.32 -3.71 12.04
C TYR A 301 -19.96 -2.54 11.29
N THR A 302 -19.16 -1.51 11.00
CA THR A 302 -19.53 -0.38 10.13
C THR A 302 -18.48 -0.16 9.04
N ARG A 303 -18.90 0.46 7.93
CA ARG A 303 -17.99 0.95 6.88
C ARG A 303 -17.94 2.48 6.92
N ASN A 304 -16.72 3.00 6.98
CA ASN A 304 -16.49 4.44 7.06
C ASN A 304 -15.52 4.85 5.96
N ASN A 305 -15.91 5.83 5.14
CA ASN A 305 -15.00 6.41 4.17
C ASN A 305 -13.98 7.31 4.90
N VAL A 306 -12.70 6.98 4.76
CA VAL A 306 -11.57 7.69 5.38
C VAL A 306 -10.65 8.34 4.36
N GLY A 307 -11.02 8.31 3.07
CA GLY A 307 -10.32 8.99 1.97
C GLY A 307 -8.95 8.41 1.63
N ASN A 308 -8.69 7.14 1.96
CA ASN A 308 -7.42 6.48 1.66
C ASN A 308 -7.42 5.69 0.34
N ASP A 309 -8.25 6.11 -0.61
CA ASP A 309 -8.40 5.60 -1.99
C ASP A 309 -7.22 5.99 -2.91
N ASN A 310 -6.49 7.06 -2.59
CA ASN A 310 -5.44 7.62 -3.43
C ASN A 310 -4.06 6.92 -3.32
N PHE A 311 -4.03 5.60 -3.07
CA PHE A 311 -2.78 4.84 -2.99
C PHE A 311 -2.35 4.21 -4.31
N ASP A 312 -3.28 3.57 -5.04
CA ASP A 312 -2.96 2.78 -6.24
C ASP A 312 -3.83 3.20 -7.42
N SER A 313 -3.27 3.14 -8.63
CA SER A 313 -3.99 3.38 -9.88
C SER A 313 -4.91 2.23 -10.28
N ASP A 314 -4.80 1.08 -9.60
CA ASP A 314 -5.51 -0.15 -9.96
C ASP A 314 -6.88 -0.30 -9.26
N ASP A 315 -7.38 0.75 -8.60
CA ASP A 315 -8.72 0.88 -7.99
C ASP A 315 -9.14 -0.30 -7.09
N SER A 316 -8.18 -0.99 -6.46
CA SER A 316 -8.48 -2.16 -5.61
C SER A 316 -8.97 -1.82 -4.19
N HIS A 317 -9.05 -0.52 -3.89
CA HIS A 317 -9.48 0.03 -2.61
C HIS A 317 -10.34 1.28 -2.80
N ASN A 318 -11.53 1.30 -2.20
CA ASN A 318 -12.53 2.36 -2.36
C ASN A 318 -12.42 3.51 -1.32
N GLY A 319 -11.38 3.51 -0.49
CA GLY A 319 -11.18 4.52 0.56
C GLY A 319 -11.94 4.23 1.86
N GLU A 320 -12.63 3.09 1.98
CA GLU A 320 -13.35 2.70 3.19
C GLU A 320 -12.52 1.83 4.13
N ILE A 321 -12.74 2.05 5.42
CA ILE A 321 -12.29 1.16 6.50
C ILE A 321 -13.49 0.43 7.11
N GLY A 322 -13.32 -0.87 7.35
CA GLY A 322 -14.26 -1.68 8.12
C GLY A 322 -13.90 -1.64 9.60
N LEU A 323 -14.83 -1.16 10.44
CA LEU A 323 -14.62 -1.07 11.88
C LEU A 323 -15.48 -2.12 12.58
N ILE A 324 -14.85 -2.99 13.35
CA ILE A 324 -15.49 -4.12 14.03
C ILE A 324 -15.65 -3.78 15.52
N SER A 325 -16.83 -4.04 16.08
CA SER A 325 -17.18 -3.77 17.47
C SER A 325 -17.98 -4.92 18.07
N ASN A 326 -18.21 -4.85 19.39
CA ASN A 326 -19.15 -5.76 20.06
C ASN A 326 -20.60 -5.47 19.62
#